data_AF-A0A0S4JF20-F1
#
_entry.id   AF-A0A0S4JF20-F1
#
_cell.length_a   1.000
_cell.length_b   1.000
_cell.length_c   1.000
_cell.angle_alpha   90.00
_cell.angle_beta   90.00
_cell.angle_gamma   90.00
#
_symmetry.space_group_name_H-M   'P 1'
#
loop_
_entity.id
_entity.type
_entity.pdbx_description
1 polymer ?
#
loop_
_entity_poly.entity_id
_entity_poly.type
_entity_poly.pdbx_seq_one_letter_code
_entity_poly.pdbx_strand_id
1 'polypeptide(L)'
;MRGQAQRQTNVVTARTLLSLIRISQANARLRLSDRVTDVDVREAARLLDCSKASLNDKVPGAGGGGGSRMLSATDAGVFTMIKEVAAGRTIVPLSDLRLALAVKGVTEAQLQQCVTTYSTVGVWVQEGNNLEFS
;
A
#
# COMPACT_ATOMS: atom_id res chain seq x y z
N MET A 1 -17.48 -15.87 3.09
CA MET A 1 -17.37 -14.57 3.79
C MET A 1 -16.67 -13.60 2.86
N ARG A 2 -17.41 -12.66 2.25
CA ARG A 2 -16.86 -11.69 1.29
C ARG A 2 -16.18 -10.57 2.08
N GLY A 3 -14.87 -10.41 1.89
CA GLY A 3 -14.12 -9.27 2.41
C GLY A 3 -14.76 -7.99 1.90
N GLN A 4 -15.20 -7.14 2.81
CA GLN A 4 -15.63 -5.79 2.49
C GLN A 4 -14.40 -5.07 1.94
N ALA A 5 -14.32 -4.91 0.62
CA ALA A 5 -13.41 -3.98 0.01
C ALA A 5 -13.71 -2.61 0.63
N GLN A 6 -12.72 -2.06 1.35
CA GLN A 6 -12.76 -0.73 1.94
C GLN A 6 -13.29 0.23 0.89
N ARG A 7 -14.56 0.63 1.00
CA ARG A 7 -15.11 1.71 0.20
C ARG A 7 -14.38 2.95 0.68
N GLN A 8 -13.29 3.31 -0.01
CA GLN A 8 -12.76 4.66 0.08
C GLN A 8 -13.90 5.58 -0.32
N THR A 9 -14.57 6.14 0.68
CA THR A 9 -15.64 7.10 0.47
C THR A 9 -14.97 8.29 -0.17
N ASN A 10 -15.08 8.39 -1.49
CA ASN A 10 -14.76 9.61 -2.21
C ASN A 10 -15.56 10.72 -1.54
N VAL A 11 -14.90 11.54 -0.73
CA VAL A 11 -15.52 12.71 -0.12
C VAL A 11 -15.78 13.67 -1.27
N VAL A 12 -16.98 13.58 -1.84
CA VAL A 12 -17.41 14.48 -2.91
C VAL A 12 -17.76 15.81 -2.26
N THR A 13 -16.98 16.82 -2.58
CA THR A 13 -17.22 18.20 -2.16
C THR A 13 -17.51 19.07 -3.37
N ALA A 14 -18.14 20.23 -3.17
CA ALA A 14 -18.30 21.23 -4.22
C ALA A 14 -16.94 21.60 -4.86
N ARG A 15 -15.85 21.60 -4.07
CA ARG A 15 -14.49 21.83 -4.58
C ARG A 15 -14.03 20.74 -5.55
N THR A 16 -14.30 19.46 -5.24
CA THR A 16 -13.94 18.36 -6.16
C THR A 16 -14.68 18.43 -7.48
N LEU A 17 -15.96 18.85 -7.46
CA LEU A 17 -16.73 19.08 -8.68
C LEU A 17 -16.16 20.24 -9.51
N LEU A 18 -15.82 21.37 -8.86
CA LEU A 18 -15.21 22.50 -9.54
C LEU A 18 -13.86 22.14 -10.18
N SER A 19 -13.05 21.33 -9.50
CA SER A 19 -11.79 20.82 -10.04
C SER A 19 -12.01 20.00 -11.32
N LEU A 20 -13.01 19.11 -11.35
CA LEU A 20 -13.35 18.32 -12.54
C LEU A 20 -13.77 19.21 -13.72
N ILE A 21 -14.57 20.27 -13.46
CA ILE A 21 -14.98 21.23 -14.50
C ILE A 21 -13.76 21.93 -15.10
N ARG A 22 -12.82 22.38 -14.25
CA ARG A 22 -11.58 23.06 -14.70
C ARG A 22 -10.69 22.15 -15.56
N ILE A 23 -10.52 20.89 -15.16
CA ILE A 23 -9.74 19.92 -15.94
C ILE A 23 -10.44 19.63 -17.28
N SER A 24 -11.77 19.48 -17.29
CA SER A 24 -12.54 19.27 -18.53
C SER A 24 -12.40 20.45 -19.50
N GLN A 25 -12.42 21.68 -18.99
CA GLN A 25 -12.16 22.89 -19.80
C GLN A 25 -10.73 22.94 -20.33
N ALA A 26 -9.74 22.53 -19.54
CA ALA A 26 -8.35 22.45 -19.97
C ALA A 26 -8.18 21.40 -21.10
N ASN A 27 -8.82 20.24 -20.99
CA ASN A 27 -8.81 19.21 -22.04
C ASN A 27 -9.43 19.71 -23.35
N ALA A 28 -10.54 20.46 -23.29
CA ALA A 28 -11.11 21.09 -24.47
C ALA A 28 -10.13 22.09 -25.12
N ARG A 29 -9.42 22.88 -24.32
CA ARG A 29 -8.39 23.82 -24.81
C ARG A 29 -7.19 23.11 -25.44
N LEU A 30 -6.75 21.97 -24.91
CA LEU A 30 -5.67 21.17 -25.50
C LEU A 30 -6.04 20.65 -26.90
N ARG A 31 -7.33 20.39 -27.13
CA ARG A 31 -7.86 20.04 -28.46
C ARG A 31 -8.17 21.26 -29.33
N LEU A 32 -7.90 22.48 -28.85
CA LEU A 32 -8.25 23.74 -29.52
C LEU A 32 -9.76 23.87 -29.79
N SER A 33 -10.58 23.38 -28.85
CA SER A 33 -12.04 23.46 -28.90
C SER A 33 -12.57 24.48 -27.89
N ASP A 34 -13.46 25.36 -28.33
CA ASP A 34 -14.17 26.31 -27.46
C ASP A 34 -15.30 25.65 -26.64
N ARG A 35 -15.65 24.41 -26.99
CA ARG A 35 -16.70 23.64 -26.31
C ARG A 35 -16.13 22.41 -25.62
N VAL A 36 -16.59 22.21 -24.38
CA VAL A 36 -16.36 20.98 -23.61
C VAL A 36 -17.28 19.90 -24.14
N THR A 37 -16.72 18.71 -24.34
CA THR A 37 -17.43 17.52 -24.80
C THR A 37 -17.47 16.45 -23.70
N ASP A 38 -18.31 15.44 -23.86
CA ASP A 38 -18.40 14.31 -22.91
C ASP A 38 -17.05 13.60 -22.72
N VAL A 39 -16.21 13.55 -23.76
CA VAL A 39 -14.86 12.96 -23.72
C VAL A 39 -13.96 13.68 -22.71
N ASP A 40 -14.03 15.01 -22.64
CA ASP A 40 -13.21 15.81 -21.73
C ASP A 40 -13.57 15.54 -20.26
N VAL A 41 -14.87 15.35 -19.99
CA VAL A 41 -15.41 15.08 -18.65
C VAL A 41 -15.04 13.67 -18.21
N ARG A 42 -15.18 12.68 -19.11
CA ARG A 42 -14.76 11.31 -18.84
C ARG A 42 -13.27 11.23 -18.56
N GLU A 43 -12.45 11.94 -19.33
CA GLU A 43 -11.01 11.95 -19.12
C GLU A 43 -10.65 12.65 -17.80
N ALA A 44 -11.30 13.76 -17.46
CA ALA A 44 -11.10 14.41 -16.17
C ALA A 44 -11.45 13.49 -14.98
N ALA A 45 -12.53 12.72 -15.07
CA ALA A 45 -12.91 11.74 -14.06
C ALA A 45 -11.86 10.61 -13.96
N ARG A 46 -11.41 10.08 -15.10
CA ARG A 46 -10.37 9.05 -15.17
C ARG A 46 -9.07 9.53 -14.52
N LEU A 47 -8.64 10.77 -14.79
CA LEU A 47 -7.43 11.37 -14.19
C LEU A 47 -7.56 11.51 -12.67
N LEU A 48 -8.74 11.90 -12.17
CA LEU A 48 -8.99 11.99 -10.73
C LEU A 48 -8.90 10.61 -10.05
N ASP A 49 -9.42 9.58 -10.69
CA ASP A 49 -9.35 8.21 -10.18
C ASP A 49 -7.90 7.68 -10.20
N CYS A 50 -7.14 7.92 -11.27
CA CYS A 50 -5.72 7.59 -11.34
C CYS A 50 -4.90 8.31 -10.26
N SER A 51 -5.18 9.60 -10.00
CA SER A 51 -4.50 10.37 -8.95
C SER A 51 -4.70 9.75 -7.56
N LYS A 52 -5.90 9.19 -7.29
CA LYS A 52 -6.20 8.52 -6.02
C LYS A 52 -5.62 7.11 -5.97
N ALA A 53 -5.72 6.35 -7.06
CA ALA A 53 -5.14 5.02 -7.17
C ALA A 53 -3.61 5.05 -6.93
N SER A 54 -2.93 6.09 -7.43
CA SER A 54 -1.49 6.28 -7.20
C SER A 54 -1.13 6.45 -5.71
N LEU A 55 -2.03 6.96 -4.87
CA LEU A 55 -1.82 7.01 -3.43
C LEU A 55 -1.96 5.63 -2.80
N ASN A 56 -2.88 4.81 -3.32
CA ASN A 56 -3.15 3.48 -2.79
C ASN A 56 -2.03 2.48 -3.10
N ASP A 57 -1.38 2.59 -4.26
CA ASP A 57 -0.17 1.83 -4.59
C ASP A 57 1.02 2.16 -3.67
N LYS A 58 1.00 3.31 -3.01
CA LYS A 58 2.04 3.73 -2.05
C LYS A 58 1.72 3.35 -0.61
N VAL A 59 0.52 2.85 -0.30
CA VAL A 59 0.20 2.33 1.03
C VAL A 59 0.59 0.85 1.06
N PRO A 60 1.70 0.47 1.75
CA PRO A 60 2.04 -0.93 1.88
C PRO A 60 1.00 -1.58 2.79
N GLY A 61 0.02 -2.26 2.21
CA GLY A 61 -0.90 -3.13 2.96
C GLY A 61 -2.38 -3.14 2.56
N ALA A 62 -2.86 -2.37 1.58
CA ALA A 62 -4.30 -2.33 1.29
C ALA A 62 -4.65 -2.35 -0.21
N GLY A 63 -4.68 -3.54 -0.80
CA GLY A 63 -5.42 -3.78 -2.04
C GLY A 63 -4.68 -4.66 -3.06
N GLY A 64 -5.13 -5.90 -3.20
CA GLY A 64 -4.62 -6.82 -4.21
C GLY A 64 -5.01 -6.40 -5.64
N GLY A 65 -4.03 -6.42 -6.53
CA GLY A 65 -4.24 -6.19 -7.97
C GLY A 65 -2.95 -6.07 -8.77
N GLY A 66 -2.30 -7.21 -9.06
CA GLY A 66 -1.50 -7.43 -10.28
C GLY A 66 -0.54 -6.34 -10.75
N GLY A 67 0.49 -6.03 -9.95
CA GLY A 67 1.67 -5.29 -10.40
C GLY A 67 2.87 -5.79 -9.61
N SER A 68 3.90 -6.28 -10.29
CA SER A 68 5.06 -6.92 -9.69
C SER A 68 5.64 -6.09 -8.55
N ARG A 69 5.45 -6.63 -7.34
CA ARG A 69 5.98 -6.17 -6.07
C ARG A 69 7.51 -6.17 -6.12
N MET A 70 8.14 -5.10 -6.57
CA MET A 70 9.37 -4.66 -5.91
C MET A 70 8.93 -3.99 -4.60
N LEU A 71 8.61 -4.84 -3.62
CA LEU A 71 8.55 -4.40 -2.23
C LEU A 71 9.93 -3.83 -1.93
N SER A 72 10.03 -2.51 -1.85
CA SER A 72 11.20 -1.88 -1.28
C SER A 72 11.48 -2.57 0.06
N ALA A 73 12.71 -3.00 0.27
CA ALA A 73 13.15 -3.64 1.50
C ALA A 73 13.24 -2.61 2.64
N THR A 74 12.14 -1.91 2.90
CA THR A 74 11.96 -1.01 4.03
C THR A 74 11.54 -1.82 5.25
N ASP A 75 11.99 -1.40 6.44
CA ASP A 75 11.74 -2.09 7.72
C ASP A 75 10.25 -2.36 7.97
N ALA A 76 9.36 -1.43 7.58
CA ALA A 76 7.91 -1.60 7.68
C ALA A 76 7.35 -2.71 6.76
N GLY A 77 7.96 -2.92 5.60
CA GLY A 77 7.61 -4.02 4.69
C GLY A 77 8.00 -5.37 5.27
N VAL A 78 9.20 -5.46 5.87
CA VAL A 78 9.68 -6.65 6.58
C VAL A 78 8.78 -6.96 7.78
N PHE A 79 8.43 -5.94 8.57
CA PHE A 79 7.50 -6.08 9.69
C PHE A 79 6.13 -6.65 9.28
N THR A 80 5.57 -6.13 8.19
CA THR A 80 4.27 -6.59 7.68
C THR A 80 4.36 -8.05 7.23
N MET A 81 5.45 -8.43 6.56
CA MET A 81 5.69 -9.81 6.16
C MET A 81 5.86 -10.75 7.36
N ILE A 82 6.55 -10.32 8.42
CA ILE A 82 6.68 -11.07 9.67
C ILE A 82 5.29 -11.28 10.31
N LYS A 83 4.44 -10.24 10.34
CA LYS A 83 3.06 -10.36 10.85
C LYS A 83 2.20 -11.30 10.00
N GLU A 84 2.35 -11.30 8.68
CA GLU A 84 1.68 -12.26 7.80
C GLU A 84 2.08 -13.71 8.12
N VAL A 85 3.38 -13.97 8.32
CA VAL A 85 3.90 -15.30 8.64
C VAL A 85 3.47 -15.74 10.04
N ALA A 86 3.42 -14.81 11.00
CA ALA A 86 2.94 -15.08 12.34
C ALA A 86 1.47 -15.50 12.35
N ALA A 87 0.64 -15.02 11.41
CA ALA A 87 -0.77 -15.40 11.26
C ALA A 87 -1.58 -15.41 12.58
N GLY A 88 -1.23 -14.53 13.53
CA GLY A 88 -1.86 -14.45 14.86
C GLY A 88 -1.24 -15.33 15.96
N ARG A 89 -0.12 -16.00 15.70
CA ARG A 89 0.69 -16.68 16.72
C ARG A 89 1.45 -15.65 17.54
N THR A 90 1.48 -15.86 18.86
CA THR A 90 2.26 -15.05 19.80
C THR A 90 3.73 -15.44 19.79
N ILE A 91 4.08 -16.66 19.39
CA ILE A 91 5.46 -17.15 19.36
C ILE A 91 5.74 -17.71 17.97
N VAL A 92 6.81 -17.23 17.32
CA VAL A 92 7.24 -17.69 16.00
C VAL A 92 8.74 -17.99 16.03
N PRO A 93 9.19 -19.19 15.64
CA PRO A 93 10.61 -19.49 15.56
C PRO A 93 11.26 -18.72 14.40
N LEU A 94 12.45 -18.17 14.65
CA LEU A 94 13.23 -17.40 13.66
C LEU A 94 13.56 -18.22 12.41
N SER A 95 13.68 -19.54 12.52
CA SER A 95 13.87 -20.44 11.37
C SER A 95 12.76 -20.32 10.33
N ASP A 96 11.52 -20.19 10.77
CA ASP A 96 10.35 -20.13 9.89
C ASP A 96 10.28 -18.77 9.21
N LEU A 97 10.62 -17.70 9.95
CA LEU A 97 10.74 -16.35 9.41
C LEU A 97 11.84 -16.28 8.35
N ARG A 98 13.02 -16.86 8.62
CA ARG A 98 14.13 -16.92 7.66
C ARG A 98 13.72 -17.62 6.36
N LEU A 99 13.09 -18.78 6.46
CA LEU A 99 12.64 -19.54 5.29
C LEU A 99 11.59 -18.77 4.48
N ALA A 100 10.58 -18.22 5.16
CA ALA A 100 9.48 -17.50 4.51
C ALA A 100 9.94 -16.17 3.88
N LEU A 101 10.87 -15.46 4.53
CA LEU A 101 11.41 -14.19 4.06
C LEU A 101 12.46 -14.36 2.96
N ALA A 102 13.24 -15.45 2.99
CA ALA A 102 14.15 -15.80 1.89
C ALA A 102 13.39 -16.03 0.58
N VAL A 103 12.25 -16.73 0.62
CA VAL A 103 11.38 -16.92 -0.56
C VAL A 103 10.83 -15.58 -1.07
N LYS A 104 10.64 -14.60 -0.19
CA LYS A 104 10.19 -13.24 -0.53
C LYS A 104 11.33 -12.28 -0.91
N GLY A 105 12.58 -12.74 -0.96
CA GLY A 105 13.73 -11.94 -1.39
C GLY A 105 14.28 -10.96 -0.35
N VAL A 106 13.92 -11.13 0.92
CA VAL A 106 14.46 -10.31 2.02
C VAL A 106 15.76 -10.93 2.52
N THR A 107 16.80 -10.09 2.69
CA THR A 107 18.10 -10.55 3.19
C THR A 107 18.08 -10.77 4.70
N GLU A 108 18.91 -11.69 5.19
CA GLU A 108 19.06 -11.96 6.62
C GLU A 108 19.46 -10.70 7.41
N ALA A 109 20.31 -9.85 6.83
CA ALA A 109 20.72 -8.59 7.45
C ALA A 109 19.53 -7.64 7.69
N GLN A 110 18.59 -7.57 6.75
CA GLN A 110 17.38 -6.77 6.86
C GLN A 110 16.41 -7.32 7.91
N LEU A 111 16.29 -8.66 7.99
CA LEU A 111 15.52 -9.31 9.05
C LEU A 111 16.10 -8.99 10.42
N GLN A 112 17.40 -9.18 10.61
CA GLN A 112 18.07 -8.94 11.88
C GLN A 112 18.00 -7.46 12.32
N GLN A 113 18.15 -6.54 11.37
CA GLN A 113 17.99 -5.11 11.60
C GLN A 113 16.56 -4.76 12.04
N CYS A 114 15.55 -5.31 11.35
CA CYS A 114 14.14 -5.13 11.71
C CYS A 114 13.85 -5.69 13.12
N VAL A 115 14.28 -6.92 13.41
CA VAL A 115 14.16 -7.55 14.75
C VAL A 115 14.75 -6.67 15.83
N THR A 116 15.95 -6.13 15.62
CA THR A 116 16.63 -5.26 16.60
C THR A 116 15.88 -3.93 16.81
N THR A 117 15.48 -3.27 15.72
CA THR A 117 14.76 -1.98 15.78
C THR A 117 13.44 -2.13 16.54
N TYR A 118 12.62 -3.12 16.20
CA TYR A 118 11.29 -3.29 16.80
C TYR A 118 11.34 -3.95 18.19
N SER A 119 12.42 -4.65 18.53
CA SER A 119 12.70 -5.07 19.91
C SER A 119 12.94 -3.85 20.82
N THR A 120 13.67 -2.84 20.32
CA THR A 120 13.88 -1.58 21.04
C THR A 120 12.58 -0.79 21.25
N VAL A 121 11.61 -0.93 20.34
CA VAL A 121 10.28 -0.30 20.43
C VAL A 121 9.33 -1.10 21.35
N GLY A 122 9.70 -2.33 21.74
CA GLY A 122 8.89 -3.19 22.60
C GLY A 122 7.74 -3.91 21.88
N VAL A 123 7.84 -4.12 20.57
CA VAL A 123 6.80 -4.83 19.79
C VAL A 123 6.94 -6.34 19.91
N TRP A 124 8.16 -6.84 20.13
CA TRP A 124 8.43 -8.25 20.36
C TRP A 124 9.63 -8.44 21.29
N VAL A 125 9.69 -9.61 21.91
CA VAL A 125 10.81 -10.09 22.72
C VAL A 125 11.48 -11.25 21.98
N GLN A 126 12.80 -11.21 21.83
CA GLN A 126 13.55 -12.30 21.24
C GLN A 126 14.07 -13.21 22.36
N GLU A 127 13.52 -14.41 22.47
CA GLU A 127 14.00 -15.46 23.37
C GLU A 127 14.74 -16.55 22.58
N GLY A 128 16.07 -16.43 22.51
CA GLY A 128 16.92 -17.39 21.81
C GLY A 128 16.58 -17.49 20.32
N ASN A 129 15.94 -18.60 19.94
CA ASN A 129 15.51 -18.88 18.56
C ASN A 129 14.03 -18.55 18.29
N ASN A 130 13.32 -18.02 19.28
CA ASN A 130 11.91 -17.67 19.18
C ASN A 130 11.73 -16.15 19.25
N LEU A 131 10.76 -15.65 18.48
CA LEU A 131 10.30 -14.28 18.50
C LEU A 131 8.89 -14.26 19.09
N GLU A 132 8.75 -13.63 20.25
CA GLU A 132 7.49 -13.51 20.97
C GLU A 132 6.89 -12.12 20.74
N PHE A 133 5.66 -12.04 20.22
CA PHE A 133 4.93 -10.80 20.04
C PHE A 133 4.32 -10.36 21.37
N SER A 134 4.61 -9.13 21.79
CA SER A 134 4.03 -8.54 23.01
C SER A 134 2.59 -8.05 22.80
#